data_AF-A0A368U0V1-F1
#
_entry.id   AF-A0A368U0V1-F1
#
_cell.length_a   1.000
_cell.length_b   1.000
_cell.length_c   1.000
_cell.angle_alpha   90.00
_cell.angle_beta   90.00
_cell.angle_gamma   90.00
#
_symmetry.space_group_name_H-M   'P 1'
#
loop_
_entity.id
_entity.type
_entity.pdbx_description
1 polymer ?
#
loop_
_entity_poly.entity_id
_entity_poly.type
_entity_poly.pdbx_seq_one_letter_code
_entity_poly.pdbx_strand_id
1 'polypeptide(L)' 'MEIVNTVLQQMSSLKKPQRRFIRVLLPLLMCLRGRVNFRNLSRYSDYHEKTFSRWYRRAFDFTEFNRLSFGSSRR' A
#
# COMPACT_ATOMS: atom_id res chain seq x y z
N MET A 1 -8.27 6.43 5.23
CA MET A 1 -8.14 4.97 5.39
C MET A 1 -7.49 4.63 6.74
N GLU A 2 -8.22 4.84 7.83
CA GLU A 2 -7.71 4.67 9.20
C GLU A 2 -7.30 3.22 9.49
N ILE A 3 -8.13 2.24 9.07
CA ILE A 3 -7.87 0.80 9.22
C ILE A 3 -6.50 0.41 8.63
N VAL A 4 -6.19 0.86 7.41
CA VAL A 4 -4.90 0.58 6.76
C VAL A 4 -3.74 1.13 7.58
N ASN A 5 -3.88 2.33 8.15
CA ASN A 5 -2.81 2.92 8.95
C ASN A 5 -2.55 2.13 10.24
N THR A 6 -3.62 1.68 10.90
CA THR A 6 -3.57 0.86 12.12
C THR A 6 -2.91 -0.49 11.85
N VAL A 7 -3.34 -1.20 10.80
CA VAL A 7 -2.75 -2.50 10.43
C VAL A 7 -1.27 -2.35 10.09
N LEU A 8 -0.90 -1.33 9.30
CA LEU A 8 0.51 -1.08 8.96
C LEU A 8 1.36 -0.68 10.17
N GLN A 9 0.77 -0.15 11.25
CA GLN A 9 1.49 0.12 12.50
C GLN A 9 1.72 -1.14 13.33
N GLN A 10 0.85 -2.15 13.22
CA GLN A 10 0.97 -3.43 13.91
C GLN A 10 2.02 -4.36 13.30
N MET A 11 2.34 -4.19 12.01
CA MET A 11 3.38 -4.95 11.32
C MET A 11 4.78 -4.48 11.72
N SER A 12 5.46 -5.22 12.61
CA SER A 12 6.80 -4.90 13.11
C SER A 12 7.89 -4.98 12.03
N SER A 13 7.67 -5.78 11.00
CA SER A 13 8.56 -6.01 9.85
C SER A 13 8.70 -4.77 8.92
N LEU A 14 7.77 -3.81 8.99
CA LEU A 14 7.69 -2.72 8.02
C LEU A 14 8.48 -1.45 8.40
N LYS A 15 9.46 -1.11 7.55
CA LYS A 15 10.19 0.17 7.64
C LYS A 15 9.28 1.36 7.30
N LYS A 16 9.57 2.52 7.90
CA LYS A 16 8.80 3.78 7.71
C LYS A 16 8.55 4.15 6.22
N PRO A 17 9.53 4.03 5.30
CA PRO A 17 9.28 4.35 3.89
C PRO A 17 8.31 3.38 3.20
N GLN A 18 8.34 2.09 3.58
CA GLN A 18 7.44 1.07 3.03
C GLN A 18 6.01 1.30 3.49
N ARG A 19 5.83 1.61 4.78
CA ARG A 19 4.52 2.02 5.33
C ARG A 19 3.95 3.22 4.57
N ARG A 20 4.76 4.26 4.34
CA ARG A 20 4.33 5.43 3.56
C ARG A 20 3.92 5.06 2.14
N PHE A 21 4.69 4.21 1.47
CA PHE A 21 4.37 3.78 0.11
C PHE A 21 3.04 3.02 0.04
N ILE A 22 2.80 2.05 0.93
CA ILE A 22 1.56 1.25 0.93
C ILE A 22 0.33 2.10 1.26
N ARG A 23 0.47 3.10 2.15
CA ARG A 23 -0.59 4.07 2.45
C ARG A 23 -1.03 4.89 1.24
N VAL A 24 -0.12 5.14 0.30
CA VAL A 24 -0.42 5.82 -0.97
C VAL A 24 -0.97 4.83 -2.00
N LEU A 25 -0.34 3.65 -2.10
CA LEU A 25 -0.68 2.66 -3.11
C LEU A 25 -2.10 2.13 -2.97
N LEU A 26 -2.52 1.72 -1.77
CA LEU A 26 -3.82 1.05 -1.58
C LEU A 26 -5.01 1.93 -2.00
N PRO A 27 -5.14 3.19 -1.54
CA PRO A 27 -6.21 4.07 -2.01
C PRO A 27 -6.13 4.32 -3.52
N LEU A 28 -4.92 4.47 -4.06
CA LEU A 28 -4.71 4.75 -5.47
C LEU A 28 -5.22 3.59 -6.36
N LEU A 29 -4.98 2.35 -5.94
CA LEU A 29 -5.53 1.16 -6.62
C LEU A 29 -7.06 1.11 -6.56
N MET A 30 -7.68 1.59 -5.48
CA MET A 30 -9.14 1.61 -5.33
C MET A 30 -9.80 2.73 -6.14
N CYS A 31 -9.13 3.89 -6.27
CA CYS A 31 -9.67 5.06 -6.96
C CYS A 31 -9.45 5.02 -8.48
N LEU A 32 -8.44 4.31 -8.96
CA LEU A 32 -8.14 4.26 -10.39
C LEU A 32 -9.16 3.40 -11.13
N ARG A 33 -9.77 3.99 -12.16
CA ARG A 33 -10.60 3.27 -13.12
C ARG A 33 -9.78 2.86 -14.34
N GLY A 34 -9.97 1.62 -14.79
CA GLY A 34 -9.28 1.07 -15.96
C GLY A 34 -7.93 0.46 -15.62
N ARG A 35 -6.95 0.60 -16.53
CA ARG A 35 -5.66 -0.09 -16.40
C ARG A 35 -4.78 0.57 -15.34
N VAL A 36 -4.36 -0.22 -14.36
CA VAL A 36 -3.36 0.18 -13.36
C VAL A 36 -1.96 -0.09 -13.91
N ASN A 37 -1.33 0.94 -14.47
CA ASN A 37 0.08 0.92 -14.85
C ASN A 37 0.86 2.01 -14.09
N PHE A 38 2.19 1.96 -14.10
CA PHE A 38 3.01 2.91 -13.34
C PHE A 38 2.80 4.37 -13.78
N ARG A 39 2.50 4.60 -15.06
CA ARG A 39 2.16 5.92 -15.61
C ARG A 39 0.86 6.48 -15.02
N ASN A 40 -0.18 5.67 -14.95
CA ASN A 40 -1.46 6.07 -14.34
C ASN A 40 -1.29 6.26 -12.83
N LEU A 41 -0.58 5.36 -12.14
CA LEU A 41 -0.28 5.54 -10.72
C LEU A 41 0.50 6.84 -10.47
N SER A 42 1.46 7.16 -11.33
CA SER A 42 2.21 8.43 -11.23
C SER A 42 1.38 9.66 -11.57
N ARG A 43 0.39 9.54 -12.47
CA ARG A 43 -0.50 10.65 -12.83
C ARG A 43 -1.42 11.06 -11.68
N TYR A 44 -1.86 10.10 -10.88
CA TYR A 44 -2.85 10.34 -9.81
C TYR A 44 -2.22 10.34 -8.41
N SER A 45 -0.90 10.52 -8.30
CA SER A 45 -0.19 10.63 -7.02
C SER A 45 1.04 11.53 -7.13
N ASP A 46 1.62 11.90 -5.99
CA ASP A 46 2.87 12.68 -5.93
C ASP A 46 4.13 11.85 -6.26
N TYR A 47 3.99 10.57 -6.62
CA TYR A 47 5.11 9.68 -6.88
C TYR A 47 5.37 9.51 -8.37
N HIS A 48 6.65 9.64 -8.76
CA HIS A 48 7.10 9.34 -10.11
C HIS A 48 6.99 7.83 -10.43
N GLU A 49 6.77 7.48 -11.70
CA GLU A 49 6.69 6.08 -12.20
C GLU A 49 7.85 5.19 -11.70
N LYS A 50 9.09 5.72 -11.74
CA LYS A 50 10.30 5.05 -11.23
C LYS A 50 10.18 4.67 -9.75
N THR A 51 9.47 5.44 -8.93
CA THR A 51 9.22 5.11 -7.52
C THR A 51 8.33 3.89 -7.41
N PHE A 52 7.24 3.81 -8.18
CA PHE A 52 6.41 2.61 -8.25
C PHE A 52 7.23 1.39 -8.72
N SER A 53 7.98 1.51 -9.82
CA SER A 53 8.84 0.43 -10.31
C SER A 53 9.85 -0.09 -9.27
N ARG A 54 10.45 0.81 -8.47
CA ARG A 54 11.38 0.42 -7.39
C ARG A 54 10.68 -0.27 -6.23
N TRP A 55 9.50 0.21 -5.84
CA TRP A 55 8.77 -0.34 -4.70
C TRP A 55 8.06 -1.65 -5.04
N TYR A 56 7.53 -1.82 -6.25
CA TYR A 56 6.95 -3.08 -6.72
C TYR A 56 7.98 -4.22 -6.81
N ARG A 57 9.28 -3.90 -6.91
CA ARG A 57 10.36 -4.90 -6.82
C ARG A 57 10.66 -5.36 -5.40
N ARG A 58 10.07 -4.73 -4.38
CA ARG A 58 10.29 -5.08 -2.97
C ARG A 58 9.15 -5.97 -2.50
N ALA A 59 9.49 -6.99 -1.72
CA ALA A 59 8.50 -7.83 -1.07
C ALA A 59 7.68 -7.02 -0.06
N PHE A 60 6.39 -7.34 0.02
CA PHE A 60 5.47 -6.87 1.05
C PHE A 60 4.67 -8.08 1.54
N ASP A 61 4.60 -8.28 2.85
CA ASP A 61 3.89 -9.41 3.44
C ASP A 61 2.37 -9.15 3.44
N PHE A 62 1.73 -9.46 2.32
CA PHE A 62 0.28 -9.38 2.20
C PHE A 62 -0.45 -10.37 3.11
N THR A 63 0.18 -11.49 3.47
CA THR A 63 -0.42 -12.50 4.35
C THR A 63 -0.54 -11.96 5.77
N GLU A 64 0.54 -11.40 6.32
CA GLU A 64 0.51 -10.73 7.62
C GLU A 64 -0.46 -9.56 7.63
N PHE A 65 -0.41 -8.71 6.58
CA PHE A 65 -1.34 -7.58 6.43
C PHE A 65 -2.81 -8.03 6.45
N ASN A 66 -3.17 -9.05 5.68
CA ASN A 66 -4.53 -9.58 5.61
C ASN A 66 -4.96 -10.20 6.95
N ARG A 67 -4.09 -11.00 7.59
CA ARG A 67 -4.37 -11.61 8.90
C ARG A 67 -4.72 -10.56 9.94
N LEU A 68 -3.94 -9.47 10.01
CA LEU A 68 -4.19 -8.36 10.93
C LEU A 68 -5.45 -7.57 10.55
N SER A 69 -5.72 -7.37 9.26
CA SER A 69 -6.91 -6.66 8.76
C SER A 69 -8.22 -7.41 9.05
N PHE A 70 -8.24 -8.73 8.93
CA PHE A 70 -9.43 -9.54 9.26
C PHE A 70 -9.55 -9.79 10.77
N GLY A 71 -8.42 -9.84 11.48
CA GLY A 71 -8.41 -9.96 12.95
C GLY A 71 -8.91 -8.70 13.67
N SER A 72 -8.71 -7.51 13.10
CA SER A 72 -9.26 -6.26 13.63
C SER A 72 -10.75 -6.09 13.35
N SER A 73 -11.27 -6.72 12.29
CA SER A 73 -12.69 -6.67 11.88
C SER A 73 -13.61 -7.62 12.67
N ARG A 74 -13.08 -8.51 13.51
CA ARG A 74 -13.83 -9.47 14.34
C ARG A 74 -14.04 -9.00 15.79
N ARG A 75 -13.81 -7.72 16.08
CA ARG A 75 -14.10 -7.11 17.37
C ARG A 75 -15.27 -6.14 17.27
#